data_AF-R6TLU4-F1
#
_entry.id   AF-R6TLU4-F1
#
_cell.length_a   1.000
_cell.length_b   1.000
_cell.length_c   1.000
_cell.angle_alpha   90.00
_cell.angle_beta   90.00
_cell.angle_gamma   90.00
#
_symmetry.space_group_name_H-M   'P 1'
#
loop_
_entity.id
_entity.type
_entity.pdbx_description
1 polymer ?
#
loop_
_entity_poly.entity_id
_entity_poly.type
_entity_poly.pdbx_seq_one_letter_code
_entity_poly.pdbx_strand_id
1 'polypeptide(L)'
;MELERLYEGDTAPWQVFCHDSEEFRTRPRPAASLETDKGTETFDPALLEFVYPYQRETLLPAKVTATQLKGRPLDEEISQNARHTPYLRPLSQPRFRQERQGLTAAEQGTATHLVLQYLDFSNVDVAGQVESLRLRGLLTDEQAAAVDQEALERFLRSPLAEEIRHGQNVRREYPFTLLMDARDYDPDAAAGESILLQGVVDCCFETEEGITVVDFKTDRVLTDAEVRRRAEQYRPQLEAYSRALERVLERPVVRRELYFLRAGASVEL
;
A
#
# COMPACT_ATOMS: atom_id res chain seq x y z
N MET A 1 -10.69 43.44 16.72
CA MET A 1 -9.77 43.58 15.57
C MET A 1 -10.55 43.09 14.38
N GLU A 2 -11.12 44.00 13.59
CA GLU A 2 -11.95 43.64 12.44
C GLU A 2 -11.07 42.94 11.39
N LEU A 3 -11.37 41.66 11.10
CA LEU A 3 -10.64 40.83 10.15
C LEU A 3 -10.68 41.38 8.71
N GLU A 4 -11.60 42.29 8.42
CA GLU A 4 -11.82 42.86 7.08
C GLU A 4 -10.64 43.72 6.57
N ARG A 5 -9.67 44.06 7.43
CA ARG A 5 -8.48 44.83 7.04
C ARG A 5 -7.27 44.01 6.61
N LEU A 6 -7.37 42.68 6.57
CA LEU A 6 -6.20 41.83 6.28
C LEU A 6 -5.98 41.50 4.79
N TYR A 7 -6.87 41.90 3.87
CA TYR A 7 -6.67 41.64 2.45
C TYR A 7 -7.39 42.65 1.52
N GLU A 8 -6.65 43.64 1.00
CA GLU A 8 -7.12 44.60 -0.03
C GLU A 8 -6.44 44.33 -1.39
N GLY A 9 -6.44 43.06 -1.86
CA GLY A 9 -5.76 42.67 -3.10
C GLY A 9 -6.64 41.87 -4.04
N ASP A 10 -7.13 42.52 -5.11
CA ASP A 10 -7.93 41.93 -6.19
C ASP A 10 -7.07 41.16 -7.21
N THR A 11 -6.27 40.19 -6.76
CA THR A 11 -5.33 39.44 -7.63
C THR A 11 -5.32 37.92 -7.41
N ALA A 12 -6.29 37.34 -6.71
CA ALA A 12 -6.40 35.88 -6.56
C ALA A 12 -7.53 35.33 -7.46
N PRO A 13 -7.30 34.27 -8.27
CA PRO A 13 -8.36 33.62 -9.06
C PRO A 13 -9.38 32.85 -8.22
N TRP A 14 -9.31 32.95 -6.89
CA TRP A 14 -10.14 32.22 -5.94
C TRP A 14 -10.68 33.20 -4.89
N GLN A 15 -11.99 33.17 -4.68
CA GLN A 15 -12.65 33.92 -3.61
C GLN A 15 -12.70 33.04 -2.36
N VAL A 16 -12.23 33.57 -1.23
CA VAL A 16 -12.27 32.89 0.07
C VAL A 16 -13.38 33.53 0.90
N PHE A 17 -14.33 32.73 1.35
CA PHE A 17 -15.41 33.13 2.25
C PHE A 17 -15.23 32.44 3.59
N CYS A 18 -15.26 33.20 4.68
CA CYS A 18 -15.35 32.66 6.03
C CYS A 18 -16.80 32.76 6.49
N HIS A 19 -17.39 31.60 6.80
CA HIS A 19 -18.75 31.50 7.30
C HIS A 19 -18.74 31.14 8.78
N ASP A 20 -19.65 31.74 9.55
CA ASP A 20 -19.88 31.37 10.94
C ASP A 20 -20.66 30.05 11.01
N SER A 21 -20.37 29.18 11.98
CA SER A 21 -21.04 27.89 12.11
C SER A 21 -22.56 28.00 12.31
N GLU A 22 -23.05 29.13 12.82
CA GLU A 22 -24.47 29.39 13.00
C GLU A 22 -25.18 29.73 11.66
N GLU A 23 -24.48 30.17 10.61
CA GLU A 23 -25.09 30.46 9.29
C GLU A 23 -25.73 29.23 8.64
N PHE A 24 -25.20 28.03 8.91
CA PHE A 24 -25.72 26.77 8.39
C PHE A 24 -26.40 25.90 9.45
N ARG A 25 -26.68 26.47 10.62
CA ARG A 25 -27.33 25.74 11.72
C ARG A 25 -28.70 25.17 11.32
N THR A 26 -29.40 25.87 10.43
CA THR A 26 -30.63 25.33 9.84
C THR A 26 -30.27 24.41 8.69
N ARG A 27 -30.59 23.11 8.85
CA ARG A 27 -30.47 22.14 7.76
C ARG A 27 -31.23 22.72 6.56
N PRO A 28 -30.61 22.90 5.39
CA PRO A 28 -31.33 23.33 4.21
C PRO A 28 -32.45 22.32 4.01
N ARG A 29 -33.69 22.76 4.23
CA ARG A 29 -34.84 21.99 3.77
C ARG A 29 -34.65 21.93 2.26
N PRO A 30 -34.72 20.76 1.63
CA PRO A 30 -34.99 20.71 0.20
C PRO A 30 -36.12 21.70 -0.02
N ALA A 31 -35.94 22.68 -0.92
CA ALA A 31 -37.05 23.52 -1.35
C ALA A 31 -38.18 22.53 -1.55
N ALA A 32 -39.25 22.64 -0.74
CA ALA A 32 -40.37 21.72 -0.83
C ALA A 32 -40.66 21.69 -2.31
N SER A 33 -40.44 20.52 -2.93
CA SER A 33 -40.61 20.34 -4.36
C SER A 33 -41.92 21.03 -4.65
N LEU A 34 -41.85 22.15 -5.38
CA LEU A 34 -43.04 22.79 -5.87
C LEU A 34 -43.75 21.63 -6.53
N GLU A 35 -44.88 21.21 -5.94
CA GLU A 35 -45.75 20.22 -6.56
C GLU A 35 -46.25 20.92 -7.81
N THR A 36 -45.39 20.90 -8.83
CA THR A 36 -45.70 21.22 -10.20
C THR A 36 -46.80 20.25 -10.54
N ASP A 37 -47.99 20.82 -10.74
CA ASP A 37 -49.15 20.30 -11.44
C ASP A 37 -49.31 18.78 -11.39
N LYS A 38 -50.45 18.31 -10.84
CA LYS A 38 -50.88 16.91 -10.90
C LYS A 38 -51.19 16.47 -12.35
N GLY A 39 -50.21 16.51 -13.24
CA GLY A 39 -50.09 15.53 -14.28
C GLY A 39 -49.81 14.21 -13.59
N THR A 40 -50.67 13.23 -13.81
CA THR A 40 -50.38 11.86 -13.43
C THR A 40 -49.12 11.46 -14.19
N GLU A 41 -47.93 11.65 -13.60
CA GLU A 41 -46.73 10.97 -14.08
C GLU A 41 -47.04 9.49 -13.91
N THR A 42 -47.45 8.86 -15.02
CA THR A 42 -47.69 7.44 -15.07
C THR A 42 -46.36 6.75 -14.86
N PHE A 43 -46.10 6.37 -13.62
CA PHE A 43 -44.98 5.53 -13.25
C PHE A 43 -45.09 4.22 -14.03
N ASP A 44 -44.11 3.92 -14.88
CA ASP A 44 -44.01 2.64 -15.58
C ASP A 44 -43.37 1.61 -14.63
N PRO A 45 -44.13 0.60 -14.14
CA PRO A 45 -43.59 -0.41 -13.25
C PRO A 45 -42.47 -1.23 -13.89
N ALA A 46 -42.39 -1.29 -15.24
CA ALA A 46 -41.31 -1.97 -15.94
C ALA A 46 -39.92 -1.35 -15.66
N LEU A 47 -39.85 -0.10 -15.21
CA LEU A 47 -38.60 0.52 -14.76
C LEU A 47 -38.05 -0.14 -13.49
N LEU A 48 -38.89 -0.78 -12.67
CA LEU A 48 -38.45 -1.58 -11.51
C LEU A 48 -38.00 -2.99 -11.90
N GLU A 49 -38.32 -3.44 -13.11
CA GLU A 49 -37.94 -4.75 -13.64
C GLU A 49 -36.59 -4.72 -14.36
N PHE A 50 -35.95 -3.54 -14.48
CA PHE A 50 -34.64 -3.42 -15.10
C PHE A 50 -33.57 -4.23 -14.34
N VAL A 51 -33.02 -5.25 -15.00
CA VAL A 51 -31.87 -6.00 -14.52
C VAL A 51 -30.63 -5.48 -15.24
N TYR A 52 -29.68 -4.93 -14.48
CA TYR A 52 -28.44 -4.41 -15.04
C TYR A 52 -27.63 -5.53 -15.72
N PRO A 53 -27.31 -5.43 -17.02
CA PRO A 53 -26.64 -6.52 -17.74
C PRO A 53 -25.26 -6.90 -17.20
N TYR A 54 -24.58 -5.96 -16.53
CA TYR A 54 -23.23 -6.16 -15.97
C TYR A 54 -23.25 -6.31 -14.44
N GLN A 55 -24.32 -6.93 -13.90
CA GLN A 55 -24.48 -7.08 -12.46
C GLN A 55 -23.31 -7.84 -11.82
N ARG A 56 -22.70 -8.78 -12.54
CA ARG A 56 -21.53 -9.53 -12.09
C ARG A 56 -20.31 -8.61 -11.94
N GLU A 57 -20.08 -7.73 -12.91
CA GLU A 57 -18.94 -6.81 -12.93
C GLU A 57 -19.02 -5.80 -11.77
N THR A 58 -20.23 -5.49 -11.28
CA THR A 58 -20.39 -4.67 -10.06
C THR A 58 -19.81 -5.30 -8.79
N LEU A 59 -19.54 -6.61 -8.81
CA LEU A 59 -18.92 -7.34 -7.71
C LEU A 59 -17.38 -7.36 -7.80
N LEU A 60 -16.80 -6.96 -8.94
CA LEU A 60 -15.36 -6.86 -9.08
C LEU A 60 -14.82 -5.72 -8.21
N PRO A 61 -13.68 -5.91 -7.53
CA PRO A 61 -13.07 -4.83 -6.77
C PRO A 61 -12.56 -3.75 -7.73
N ALA A 62 -12.90 -2.49 -7.48
CA ALA A 62 -12.34 -1.38 -8.25
C ALA A 62 -10.82 -1.19 -8.01
N LYS A 63 -10.33 -1.64 -6.85
CA LYS A 63 -8.92 -1.56 -6.44
C LYS A 63 -8.51 -2.83 -5.70
N VAL A 64 -7.34 -3.34 -6.04
CA VAL A 64 -6.66 -4.44 -5.32
C VAL A 64 -5.23 -4.03 -4.97
N THR A 65 -4.71 -4.54 -3.86
CA THR A 65 -3.30 -4.40 -3.52
C THR A 65 -2.50 -5.61 -3.96
N ALA A 66 -1.21 -5.44 -4.25
CA ALA A 66 -0.34 -6.56 -4.61
C ALA A 66 -0.28 -7.65 -3.53
N THR A 67 -0.39 -7.27 -2.26
CA THR A 67 -0.46 -8.22 -1.13
C THR A 67 -1.79 -9.00 -1.11
N GLN A 68 -2.90 -8.40 -1.55
CA GLN A 68 -4.20 -9.10 -1.65
C GLN A 68 -4.16 -10.22 -2.71
N LEU A 69 -3.32 -10.11 -3.74
CA LEU A 69 -3.09 -11.17 -4.74
C LEU A 69 -2.49 -12.45 -4.12
N LYS A 70 -1.98 -12.41 -2.88
CA LYS A 70 -1.55 -13.58 -2.09
C LYS A 70 -2.70 -14.50 -1.67
N GLY A 71 -3.97 -14.13 -1.94
CA GLY A 71 -5.14 -14.91 -1.53
C GLY A 71 -5.47 -14.76 -0.04
N ARG A 72 -4.99 -13.70 0.61
CA ARG A 72 -5.38 -13.35 1.98
C ARG A 72 -6.47 -12.27 1.94
N PRO A 73 -7.69 -12.56 2.44
CA PRO A 73 -8.80 -11.60 2.43
C PRO A 73 -8.61 -10.42 3.39
N LEU A 74 -7.64 -10.48 4.31
CA LEU A 74 -7.28 -9.38 5.19
C LEU A 74 -5.76 -9.39 5.40
N ASP A 75 -5.04 -8.51 4.73
CA ASP A 75 -3.78 -7.97 5.24
C ASP A 75 -3.91 -6.44 5.18
N GLU A 76 -4.02 -5.80 6.36
CA GLU A 76 -4.24 -4.36 6.57
C GLU A 76 -3.02 -3.49 6.20
N GLU A 77 -1.93 -4.11 5.74
CA GLU A 77 -0.58 -3.52 5.75
C GLU A 77 -0.35 -2.37 4.75
N ILE A 78 -1.20 -2.14 3.75
CA ILE A 78 -0.90 -1.13 2.69
C ILE A 78 -2.10 -0.24 2.34
N SER A 79 -3.00 0.03 3.30
CA SER A 79 -4.19 0.86 2.99
C SER A 79 -4.45 1.97 3.98
N GLN A 80 -3.47 2.86 4.18
CA GLN A 80 -3.77 4.15 4.81
C GLN A 80 -4.73 5.00 3.96
N ASN A 81 -4.80 4.79 2.63
CA ASN A 81 -5.61 5.63 1.71
C ASN A 81 -6.59 4.88 0.77
N ALA A 82 -6.78 3.56 0.91
CA ALA A 82 -7.81 2.86 0.13
C ALA A 82 -9.18 3.07 0.80
N ARG A 83 -10.06 3.88 0.19
CA ARG A 83 -11.47 3.96 0.59
C ARG A 83 -12.12 2.58 0.39
N HIS A 84 -12.17 1.79 1.46
CA HIS A 84 -13.00 0.60 1.51
C HIS A 84 -14.47 1.03 1.58
N THR A 85 -15.38 0.18 1.10
CA THR A 85 -16.80 0.20 1.48
C THR A 85 -16.88 0.43 2.99
N PRO A 86 -17.77 1.30 3.52
CA PRO A 86 -17.79 1.66 4.94
C PRO A 86 -18.17 0.44 5.81
N TYR A 87 -17.19 -0.43 6.04
CA TYR A 87 -17.16 -1.35 7.15
C TYR A 87 -16.67 -0.55 8.34
N LEU A 88 -17.37 -0.68 9.47
CA LEU A 88 -16.84 -0.19 10.75
C LEU A 88 -15.53 -0.92 10.98
N ARG A 89 -14.39 -0.25 10.72
CA ARG A 89 -13.08 -0.77 11.11
C ARG A 89 -13.21 -1.24 12.56
N PRO A 90 -12.85 -2.48 12.90
CA PRO A 90 -12.76 -2.87 14.29
C PRO A 90 -11.88 -1.83 14.95
N LEU A 91 -12.46 -1.02 15.83
CA LEU A 91 -11.67 -0.02 16.55
C LEU A 91 -10.69 -0.82 17.39
N SER A 92 -9.44 -0.85 16.96
CA SER A 92 -8.39 -1.50 17.73
C SER A 92 -8.35 -0.79 19.07
N GLN A 93 -8.33 -1.58 20.14
CA GLN A 93 -8.34 -1.05 21.48
C GLN A 93 -7.12 -0.12 21.64
N PRO A 94 -7.29 1.12 22.14
CA PRO A 94 -6.16 2.02 22.26
C PRO A 94 -5.09 1.41 23.16
N ARG A 95 -3.80 1.64 22.84
CA ARG A 95 -2.65 0.97 23.46
C ARG A 95 -2.70 0.95 24.99
N PHE A 96 -3.18 2.02 25.61
CA PHE A 96 -3.30 2.12 27.08
C PHE A 96 -4.35 1.18 27.72
N ARG A 97 -5.21 0.52 26.93
CA ARG A 97 -6.18 -0.49 27.43
C ARG A 97 -5.87 -1.90 26.94
N GLN A 98 -4.84 -2.12 26.13
CA GLN A 98 -4.48 -3.45 25.65
C GLN A 98 -3.81 -4.26 26.76
N GLU A 99 -4.23 -5.53 26.96
CA GLU A 99 -3.64 -6.45 27.93
C GLU A 99 -2.25 -6.96 27.50
N ARG A 100 -1.99 -7.04 26.19
CA ARG A 100 -0.67 -7.37 25.64
C ARG A 100 0.20 -6.13 25.54
N GLN A 101 1.36 -6.20 26.17
CA GLN A 101 2.43 -5.21 26.01
C GLN A 101 3.43 -5.71 24.96
N GLY A 102 3.83 -4.85 24.04
CA GLY A 102 4.81 -5.13 22.99
C GLY A 102 4.20 -5.24 21.59
N LEU A 103 5.09 -5.23 20.58
CA LEU A 103 4.71 -5.26 19.16
C LEU A 103 4.23 -6.64 18.73
N THR A 104 3.23 -6.66 17.86
CA THR A 104 2.82 -7.84 17.10
C THR A 104 3.88 -8.23 16.07
N ALA A 105 3.81 -9.46 15.55
CA ALA A 105 4.73 -9.91 14.50
C ALA A 105 4.65 -9.05 13.23
N ALA A 106 3.45 -8.55 12.88
CA ALA A 106 3.26 -7.64 11.76
C ALA A 106 3.94 -6.28 12.02
N GLU A 107 3.71 -5.67 13.19
CA GLU A 107 4.35 -4.40 13.55
C GLU A 107 5.88 -4.51 13.63
N GLN A 108 6.42 -5.64 14.09
CA GLN A 108 7.85 -5.92 14.05
C GLN A 108 8.35 -6.02 12.59
N GLY A 109 7.56 -6.65 11.71
CA GLY A 109 7.80 -6.68 10.28
C GLY A 109 7.88 -5.27 9.69
N THR A 110 6.85 -4.44 9.93
CA THR A 110 6.80 -3.04 9.48
C THR A 110 8.00 -2.23 9.96
N ALA A 111 8.40 -2.38 11.24
CA ALA A 111 9.58 -1.71 11.78
C ALA A 111 10.87 -2.13 11.05
N THR A 112 10.98 -3.40 10.69
CA THR A 112 12.14 -3.94 9.96
C THR A 112 12.19 -3.41 8.52
N HIS A 113 11.05 -3.32 7.82
CA HIS A 113 10.98 -2.68 6.49
C HIS A 113 11.34 -1.20 6.55
N LEU A 114 10.87 -0.48 7.57
CA LEU A 114 11.24 0.92 7.78
C LEU A 114 12.76 1.08 7.94
N VAL A 115 13.41 0.19 8.69
CA VAL A 115 14.88 0.20 8.77
C VAL A 115 15.49 0.00 7.38
N LEU A 116 15.09 -1.03 6.63
CA LEU A 116 15.61 -1.32 5.28
C LEU A 116 15.42 -0.15 4.29
N GLN A 117 14.32 0.59 4.42
CA GLN A 117 14.03 1.79 3.62
C GLN A 117 15.10 2.88 3.80
N TYR A 118 15.62 3.06 5.02
CA TYR A 118 16.53 4.17 5.35
C TYR A 118 17.98 3.77 5.57
N LEU A 119 18.26 2.49 5.78
CA LEU A 119 19.59 1.98 6.10
C LEU A 119 20.56 2.28 4.96
N ASP A 120 21.77 2.76 5.27
CA ASP A 120 22.85 2.87 4.32
C ASP A 120 23.47 1.50 4.15
N PHE A 121 23.25 0.91 2.97
CA PHE A 121 23.72 -0.45 2.71
C PHE A 121 25.24 -0.51 2.72
N SER A 122 25.99 0.58 2.59
CA SER A 122 27.46 0.60 2.67
C SER A 122 28.00 0.63 4.10
N ASN A 123 27.18 1.00 5.08
CA ASN A 123 27.58 1.08 6.46
C ASN A 123 27.21 -0.23 7.20
N VAL A 124 28.22 -0.93 7.73
CA VAL A 124 28.04 -2.19 8.45
C VAL A 124 27.55 -2.02 9.89
N ASP A 125 27.60 -0.80 10.45
CA ASP A 125 27.12 -0.50 11.80
C ASP A 125 25.59 -0.40 11.82
N VAL A 126 24.91 -1.54 11.88
CA VAL A 126 23.44 -1.60 11.97
C VAL A 126 22.95 -0.98 13.26
N ALA A 127 23.62 -1.24 14.39
CA ALA A 127 23.21 -0.75 15.71
C ALA A 127 23.21 0.79 15.75
N GLY A 128 24.29 1.42 15.29
CA GLY A 128 24.38 2.89 15.22
C GLY A 128 23.37 3.49 14.26
N GLN A 129 23.07 2.81 13.14
CA GLN A 129 22.05 3.27 12.19
C GLN A 129 20.63 3.17 12.76
N VAL A 130 20.28 2.05 13.41
CA VAL A 130 18.96 1.89 14.07
C VAL A 130 18.79 2.94 15.17
N GLU A 131 19.83 3.20 15.96
CA GLU A 131 19.80 4.25 16.98
C GLU A 131 19.63 5.64 16.37
N SER A 132 20.30 5.93 15.25
CA SER A 132 20.11 7.18 14.50
C SER A 132 18.68 7.34 13.99
N LEU A 133 18.05 6.28 13.48
CA LEU A 133 16.64 6.30 13.06
C LEU A 133 15.70 6.54 14.24
N ARG A 134 15.98 5.94 15.41
CA ARG A 134 15.24 6.17 16.66
C ARG A 134 15.35 7.62 17.13
N LEU A 135 16.57 8.16 17.18
CA LEU A 135 16.82 9.56 17.59
C LEU A 135 16.19 10.58 16.65
N ARG A 136 16.05 10.25 15.36
CA ARG A 136 15.34 11.06 14.36
C ARG A 136 13.81 10.94 14.44
N GLY A 137 13.28 10.08 15.31
CA GLY A 137 11.84 9.83 15.46
C GLY A 137 11.23 9.01 14.33
N LEU A 138 12.04 8.33 13.51
CA LEU A 138 11.56 7.42 12.46
C LEU A 138 11.16 6.05 13.04
N LEU A 139 11.76 5.66 14.17
CA LEU A 139 11.38 4.50 14.95
C LEU A 139 11.01 4.93 16.37
N THR A 140 9.99 4.30 16.93
CA THR A 140 9.75 4.34 18.38
C THR A 140 10.79 3.48 19.13
N ASP A 141 10.94 3.72 20.43
CA ASP A 141 11.84 2.93 21.29
C ASP A 141 11.53 1.43 21.22
N GLU A 142 10.24 1.07 21.23
CA GLU A 142 9.80 -0.31 21.13
C GLU A 142 10.12 -0.93 19.75
N GLN A 143 9.97 -0.17 18.67
CA GLN A 143 10.32 -0.65 17.32
C GLN A 143 11.83 -0.84 17.18
N ALA A 144 12.63 0.12 17.62
CA ALA A 144 14.09 0.02 17.59
C ALA A 144 14.60 -1.19 18.40
N ALA A 145 13.97 -1.46 19.55
CA ALA A 145 14.29 -2.63 20.38
C ALA A 145 13.82 -3.97 19.77
N ALA A 146 12.77 -3.96 18.95
CA ALA A 146 12.20 -5.16 18.34
C ALA A 146 12.87 -5.57 17.02
N VAL A 147 13.61 -4.68 16.36
CA VAL A 147 14.31 -4.99 15.11
C VAL A 147 15.41 -6.03 15.35
N ASP A 148 15.43 -7.07 14.53
CA ASP A 148 16.47 -8.10 14.54
C ASP A 148 17.73 -7.57 13.84
N GLN A 149 18.62 -6.96 14.62
CA GLN A 149 19.85 -6.34 14.10
C GLN A 149 20.81 -7.39 13.52
N GLU A 150 20.86 -8.60 14.08
CA GLU A 150 21.71 -9.69 13.56
C GLU A 150 21.24 -10.16 12.18
N ALA A 151 19.93 -10.20 11.93
CA ALA A 151 19.38 -10.48 10.61
C ALA A 151 19.75 -9.40 9.59
N LEU A 152 19.68 -8.12 9.95
CA LEU A 152 20.08 -7.00 9.09
C LEU A 152 21.58 -7.02 8.80
N GLU A 153 22.42 -7.30 9.79
CA GLU A 153 23.86 -7.43 9.59
C GLU A 153 24.21 -8.59 8.64
N ARG A 154 23.52 -9.73 8.77
CA ARG A 154 23.67 -10.85 7.82
C ARG A 154 23.27 -10.44 6.41
N PHE A 155 22.17 -9.71 6.26
CA PHE A 155 21.77 -9.15 4.97
C PHE A 155 22.86 -8.24 4.38
N LEU A 156 23.41 -7.31 5.15
CA LEU A 156 24.45 -6.39 4.68
C LEU A 156 25.76 -7.07 4.26
N ARG A 157 26.00 -8.29 4.72
CA ARG A 157 27.15 -9.12 4.31
C ARG A 157 26.80 -10.11 3.18
N SER A 158 25.55 -10.13 2.73
CA SER A 158 25.08 -11.06 1.69
C SER A 158 25.49 -10.61 0.28
N PRO A 159 25.59 -11.55 -0.68
CA PRO A 159 25.81 -11.20 -2.09
C PRO A 159 24.77 -10.22 -2.64
N LEU A 160 23.50 -10.36 -2.22
CA LEU A 160 22.43 -9.48 -2.67
C LEU A 160 22.62 -8.01 -2.24
N ALA A 161 23.06 -7.77 -1.00
CA ALA A 161 23.39 -6.41 -0.56
C ALA A 161 24.56 -5.82 -1.36
N GLU A 162 25.52 -6.66 -1.75
CA GLU A 162 26.63 -6.25 -2.61
C GLU A 162 26.18 -5.88 -4.02
N GLU A 163 25.28 -6.67 -4.62
CA GLU A 163 24.66 -6.35 -5.90
C GLU A 163 23.88 -5.03 -5.82
N ILE A 164 23.11 -4.82 -4.75
CA ILE A 164 22.36 -3.56 -4.56
C ILE A 164 23.31 -2.36 -4.43
N ARG A 165 24.44 -2.51 -3.73
CA ARG A 165 25.47 -1.46 -3.62
C ARG A 165 26.07 -1.05 -4.97
N HIS A 166 26.19 -2.00 -5.90
CA HIS A 166 26.71 -1.76 -7.25
C HIS A 166 25.62 -1.42 -8.28
N GLY A 167 24.35 -1.65 -7.93
CA GLY A 167 23.20 -1.38 -8.79
C GLY A 167 23.02 0.10 -9.08
N GLN A 168 22.45 0.39 -10.24
CA GLN A 168 22.06 1.75 -10.64
C GLN A 168 20.62 2.01 -10.22
N ASN A 169 20.28 3.29 -10.01
CA ASN A 169 18.91 3.73 -9.75
C ASN A 169 18.19 2.89 -8.67
N VAL A 170 18.87 2.59 -7.57
CA VAL A 170 18.31 1.83 -6.45
C VAL A 170 17.11 2.61 -5.87
N ARG A 171 15.92 2.03 -5.99
CA ARG A 171 14.67 2.57 -5.44
C ARG A 171 14.19 1.64 -4.34
N ARG A 172 13.80 2.21 -3.21
CA ARG A 172 13.28 1.48 -2.06
C ARG A 172 11.90 1.99 -1.70
N GLU A 173 11.05 1.12 -1.18
CA GLU A 173 9.65 1.43 -0.88
C GLU A 173 8.99 2.17 -2.06
N TYR A 174 9.16 1.63 -3.28
CA TYR A 174 8.72 2.29 -4.51
C TYR A 174 7.22 2.05 -4.73
N PRO A 175 6.36 3.07 -4.57
CA PRO A 175 4.93 2.91 -4.78
C PRO A 175 4.62 2.88 -6.28
N PHE A 176 3.71 2.01 -6.68
CA PHE A 176 3.21 1.97 -8.04
C PHE A 176 1.68 1.85 -8.06
N THR A 177 1.09 2.28 -9.16
CA THR A 177 -0.35 2.14 -9.41
C THR A 177 -0.56 1.96 -10.90
N LEU A 178 -1.33 0.94 -11.28
CA LEU A 178 -1.62 0.63 -12.68
C LEU A 178 -2.97 -0.05 -12.84
N LEU A 179 -3.49 -0.03 -14.06
CA LEU A 179 -4.65 -0.83 -14.43
C LEU A 179 -4.20 -2.24 -14.83
N MET A 180 -4.75 -3.25 -14.18
CA MET A 180 -4.64 -4.65 -14.59
C MET A 180 -5.94 -5.09 -15.26
N ASP A 181 -5.85 -6.05 -16.17
CA ASP A 181 -7.04 -6.68 -16.76
C ASP A 181 -7.81 -7.39 -15.63
N ALA A 182 -9.13 -7.19 -15.55
CA ALA A 182 -9.95 -7.83 -14.54
C ALA A 182 -9.86 -9.37 -14.61
N ARG A 183 -9.56 -9.94 -15.78
CA ARG A 183 -9.40 -11.38 -16.00
C ARG A 183 -8.15 -11.97 -15.35
N ASP A 184 -7.13 -11.15 -15.09
CA ASP A 184 -5.97 -11.57 -14.29
C ASP A 184 -6.37 -11.81 -12.82
N TYR A 185 -7.47 -11.20 -12.36
CA TYR A 185 -8.00 -11.36 -11.00
C TYR A 185 -9.15 -12.39 -10.93
N ASP A 186 -10.11 -12.28 -11.85
CA ASP A 186 -11.26 -13.18 -11.98
C ASP A 186 -11.40 -13.60 -13.45
N PRO A 187 -11.03 -14.84 -13.81
CA PRO A 187 -11.03 -15.31 -15.20
C PRO A 187 -12.37 -15.18 -15.94
N ASP A 188 -13.47 -15.14 -15.20
CA ASP A 188 -14.82 -15.05 -15.75
C ASP A 188 -15.26 -13.58 -15.97
N ALA A 189 -14.40 -12.59 -15.70
CA ALA A 189 -14.69 -11.17 -15.92
C ALA A 189 -14.90 -10.84 -17.41
N ALA A 190 -15.80 -9.89 -17.69
CA ALA A 190 -16.03 -9.38 -19.03
C ALA A 190 -14.74 -8.78 -19.64
N ALA A 191 -14.62 -8.90 -20.96
CA ALA A 191 -13.47 -8.33 -21.68
C ALA A 191 -13.49 -6.79 -21.59
N GLY A 192 -12.33 -6.18 -21.34
CA GLY A 192 -12.18 -4.73 -21.27
C GLY A 192 -12.43 -4.14 -19.88
N GLU A 193 -12.85 -4.95 -18.90
CA GLU A 193 -12.88 -4.54 -17.50
C GLU A 193 -11.47 -4.44 -16.93
N SER A 194 -11.25 -3.44 -16.09
CA SER A 194 -9.93 -3.18 -15.50
C SER A 194 -10.03 -2.90 -14.00
N ILE A 195 -9.01 -3.34 -13.27
CA ILE A 195 -8.90 -3.18 -11.83
C ILE A 195 -7.67 -2.33 -11.53
N LEU A 196 -7.78 -1.40 -10.59
CA LEU A 196 -6.63 -0.64 -10.13
C LEU A 196 -5.75 -1.50 -9.21
N LEU A 197 -4.58 -1.92 -9.69
CA LEU A 197 -3.56 -2.57 -8.89
C LEU A 197 -2.65 -1.52 -8.25
N GLN A 198 -2.52 -1.56 -6.93
CA GLN A 198 -1.60 -0.72 -6.18
C GLN A 198 -0.64 -1.57 -5.32
N GLY A 199 0.62 -1.18 -5.26
CA GLY A 199 1.57 -1.85 -4.39
C GLY A 199 2.76 -0.97 -4.09
N VAL A 200 3.64 -1.50 -3.24
CA VAL A 200 4.92 -0.90 -2.91
C VAL A 200 5.97 -1.99 -3.04
N VAL A 201 6.99 -1.76 -3.88
CA VAL A 201 8.12 -2.67 -4.04
C VAL A 201 9.17 -2.30 -3.01
N ASP A 202 9.60 -3.25 -2.18
CA ASP A 202 10.55 -2.96 -1.11
C ASP A 202 11.88 -2.43 -1.64
N CYS A 203 12.42 -3.06 -2.69
CA CYS A 203 13.63 -2.60 -3.36
C CYS A 203 13.63 -3.04 -4.84
N CYS A 204 14.05 -2.15 -5.73
CA CYS A 204 14.43 -2.52 -7.07
C CYS A 204 15.67 -1.72 -7.50
N PHE A 205 16.50 -2.33 -8.32
CA PHE A 205 17.70 -1.70 -8.85
C PHE A 205 17.93 -2.14 -10.29
N GLU A 206 18.65 -1.31 -11.03
CA GLU A 206 18.94 -1.50 -12.43
C GLU A 206 20.36 -2.05 -12.60
N THR A 207 20.50 -3.08 -13.43
CA THR A 207 21.77 -3.59 -13.95
C THR A 207 21.86 -3.30 -15.45
N GLU A 208 22.96 -3.70 -16.08
CA GLU A 208 23.10 -3.63 -17.55
C GLU A 208 22.07 -4.52 -18.27
N GLU A 209 21.65 -5.63 -17.65
CA GLU A 209 20.74 -6.61 -18.23
C GLU A 209 19.26 -6.20 -18.08
N GLY A 210 18.90 -5.51 -16.99
CA GLY A 210 17.52 -5.11 -16.73
C GLY A 210 17.29 -4.67 -15.29
N ILE A 211 16.04 -4.80 -14.83
CA ILE A 211 15.67 -4.52 -13.44
C ILE A 211 15.69 -5.80 -12.62
N THR A 212 16.29 -5.72 -11.43
CA THR A 212 16.16 -6.73 -10.38
C THR A 212 15.17 -6.23 -9.34
N VAL A 213 14.15 -7.03 -9.04
CA VAL A 213 13.15 -6.77 -8.00
C VAL A 213 13.50 -7.58 -6.78
N VAL A 214 13.52 -6.93 -5.62
CA VAL A 214 13.82 -7.56 -4.33
C VAL A 214 12.68 -7.27 -3.35
N ASP A 215 12.20 -8.32 -2.70
CA ASP A 215 11.24 -8.20 -1.61
C ASP A 215 11.79 -8.90 -0.35
N PHE A 216 11.73 -8.21 0.78
CA PHE A 216 12.28 -8.64 2.05
C PHE A 216 11.19 -9.29 2.90
N LYS A 217 11.46 -10.50 3.41
CA LYS A 217 10.52 -11.23 4.25
C LYS A 217 11.07 -11.43 5.66
N THR A 218 10.23 -11.11 6.64
CA THR A 218 10.50 -11.31 8.08
C THR A 218 9.89 -12.62 8.61
N ASP A 219 9.33 -13.45 7.71
CA ASP A 219 8.78 -14.77 8.02
C ASP A 219 9.72 -15.63 8.85
N ARG A 220 9.15 -16.36 9.81
CA ARG A 220 9.88 -17.37 10.59
C ARG A 220 9.98 -18.67 9.78
N VAL A 221 11.03 -18.77 8.97
CA VAL A 221 11.43 -19.98 8.23
C VAL A 221 12.85 -20.36 8.67
N LEU A 222 13.09 -21.65 8.95
CA LEU A 222 14.36 -22.11 9.55
C LEU A 222 15.11 -23.10 8.67
N THR A 223 14.43 -23.76 7.74
CA THR A 223 15.02 -24.76 6.83
C THR A 223 14.88 -24.35 5.38
N ASP A 224 15.82 -24.79 4.53
CA ASP A 224 15.77 -24.51 3.08
C ASP A 224 14.48 -25.00 2.41
N ALA A 225 13.92 -26.11 2.92
CA ALA A 225 12.64 -26.64 2.45
C ALA A 225 11.47 -25.70 2.78
N GLU A 226 11.45 -25.11 3.98
CA GLU A 226 10.45 -24.12 4.37
C GLU A 226 10.60 -22.82 3.59
N VAL A 227 11.84 -22.36 3.37
CA VAL A 227 12.17 -21.18 2.58
C VAL A 227 11.60 -21.32 1.16
N ARG A 228 11.93 -22.42 0.46
CA ARG A 228 11.41 -22.68 -0.90
C ARG A 228 9.88 -22.76 -0.94
N ARG A 229 9.28 -23.51 -0.02
CA ARG A 229 7.81 -23.63 0.05
C ARG A 229 7.15 -22.28 0.31
N ARG A 230 7.76 -21.44 1.15
CA ARG A 230 7.24 -20.11 1.48
C ARG A 230 7.42 -19.14 0.31
N ALA A 231 8.54 -19.21 -0.41
CA ALA A 231 8.81 -18.38 -1.58
C ALA A 231 7.71 -18.51 -2.65
N GLU A 232 7.25 -19.73 -2.92
CA GLU A 232 6.16 -19.97 -3.89
C GLU A 232 4.85 -19.24 -3.52
N GLN A 233 4.58 -18.98 -2.24
CA GLN A 233 3.40 -18.21 -1.82
C GLN A 233 3.49 -16.72 -2.20
N TYR A 234 4.69 -16.23 -2.51
CA TYR A 234 4.95 -14.84 -2.88
C TYR A 234 5.13 -14.65 -4.39
N ARG A 235 5.16 -15.75 -5.18
CA ARG A 235 5.29 -15.70 -6.65
C ARG A 235 4.25 -14.77 -7.31
N PRO A 236 2.94 -14.84 -7.00
CA PRO A 236 1.96 -13.94 -7.63
C PRO A 236 2.22 -12.45 -7.33
N GLN A 237 2.69 -12.14 -6.12
CA GLN A 237 3.02 -10.77 -5.72
C GLN A 237 4.23 -10.25 -6.52
N LEU A 238 5.30 -11.04 -6.63
CA LEU A 238 6.49 -10.66 -7.41
C LEU A 238 6.22 -10.58 -8.91
N GLU A 239 5.36 -11.45 -9.45
CA GLU A 239 4.90 -11.34 -10.84
C GLU A 239 4.13 -10.03 -11.07
N ALA A 240 3.25 -9.66 -10.13
CA ALA A 240 2.54 -8.39 -10.18
C ALA A 240 3.51 -7.19 -10.11
N TYR A 241 4.50 -7.22 -9.23
CA TYR A 241 5.56 -6.21 -9.16
C TYR A 241 6.37 -6.12 -10.45
N SER A 242 6.70 -7.26 -11.04
CA SER A 242 7.48 -7.30 -12.28
C SER A 242 6.72 -6.67 -13.43
N ARG A 243 5.47 -7.11 -13.66
CA ARG A 243 4.59 -6.51 -14.69
C ARG A 243 4.39 -5.01 -14.46
N ALA A 244 4.33 -4.60 -13.19
CA ALA A 244 4.18 -3.20 -12.84
C ALA A 244 5.41 -2.38 -13.21
N LEU A 245 6.58 -2.80 -12.76
CA LEU A 245 7.84 -2.10 -12.99
C LEU A 245 8.22 -2.11 -14.46
N GLU A 246 7.95 -3.18 -15.20
CA GLU A 246 8.18 -3.22 -16.65
C GLU A 246 7.41 -2.15 -17.40
N ARG A 247 6.16 -1.89 -17.00
CA ARG A 247 5.33 -0.85 -17.60
C ARG A 247 5.72 0.55 -17.15
N VAL A 248 6.05 0.71 -15.87
CA VAL A 248 6.33 2.03 -15.28
C VAL A 248 7.72 2.53 -15.62
N LEU A 249 8.71 1.64 -15.64
CA LEU A 249 10.12 1.97 -15.90
C LEU A 249 10.53 1.70 -17.35
N GLU A 250 9.63 1.15 -18.18
CA GLU A 250 9.86 0.85 -19.60
C GLU A 250 11.14 0.00 -19.85
N ARG A 251 11.45 -0.88 -18.90
CA ARG A 251 12.62 -1.77 -18.91
C ARG A 251 12.22 -3.17 -18.45
N PRO A 252 12.81 -4.24 -19.01
CA PRO A 252 12.48 -5.60 -18.59
C PRO A 252 12.92 -5.88 -17.16
N VAL A 253 12.11 -6.64 -16.42
CA VAL A 253 12.50 -7.20 -15.13
C VAL A 253 13.14 -8.56 -15.38
N VAL A 254 14.45 -8.64 -15.16
CA VAL A 254 15.26 -9.84 -15.49
C VAL A 254 15.42 -10.79 -14.32
N ARG A 255 15.26 -10.31 -13.09
CA ARG A 255 15.41 -11.11 -11.87
C ARG A 255 14.42 -10.69 -10.79
N ARG A 256 13.90 -11.68 -10.08
CA ARG A 256 12.95 -11.51 -8.95
C ARG A 256 13.50 -12.29 -7.77
N GLU A 257 13.86 -11.58 -6.72
CA GLU A 257 14.51 -12.15 -5.54
C GLU A 257 13.65 -11.93 -4.30
N LEU A 258 13.50 -12.97 -3.50
CA LEU A 258 13.04 -12.88 -2.12
C LEU A 258 14.21 -13.03 -1.17
N TYR A 259 14.31 -12.16 -0.18
CA TYR A 259 15.29 -12.30 0.89
C TYR A 259 14.62 -12.53 2.24
N PHE A 260 14.82 -13.72 2.81
CA PHE A 260 14.31 -14.07 4.14
C PHE A 260 15.30 -13.64 5.22
N LEU A 261 15.04 -12.50 5.86
CA LEU A 261 15.97 -11.87 6.81
C LEU A 261 16.38 -12.80 7.95
N ARG A 262 15.42 -13.47 8.59
CA ARG A 262 15.72 -14.37 9.73
C ARG A 262 16.57 -15.57 9.32
N ALA A 263 16.31 -16.13 8.13
CA ALA A 263 17.07 -17.25 7.59
C ALA A 263 18.42 -16.82 7.00
N GLY A 264 18.56 -15.56 6.60
CA GLY A 264 19.73 -15.08 5.85
C GLY A 264 19.83 -15.70 4.45
N ALA A 265 18.70 -16.10 3.87
CA ALA A 265 18.63 -16.87 2.63
C ALA A 265 17.90 -16.07 1.54
N SER A 266 18.41 -16.18 0.31
CA SER A 266 17.81 -15.57 -0.86
C SER A 266 17.23 -16.65 -1.78
N VAL A 267 16.11 -16.33 -2.45
CA VAL A 267 15.44 -17.23 -3.40
C VAL A 267 15.05 -16.42 -4.63
N GLU A 268 15.57 -16.84 -5.78
CA GLU A 268 15.15 -16.34 -7.08
C GLU A 268 13.90 -17.11 -7.57
N LEU A 269 12.92 -16.39 -8.12
CA LEU A 269 11.62 -16.95 -8.57
C LEU A 269 11.28 -16.71 -10.04
#